data_AF-A0A7R9Q7K5-F1
#
_entry.id   AF-A0A7R9Q7K5-F1
#
_cell.length_a   1.000
_cell.length_b   1.000
_cell.length_c   1.000
_cell.angle_alpha   90.00
_cell.angle_beta   90.00
_cell.angle_gamma   90.00
#
_symmetry.space_group_name_H-M   'P 1'
#
loop_
_entity.id
_entity.type
_entity.pdbx_description
1 polymer ?
#
loop_
_entity_poly.entity_id
_entity_poly.type
_entity_poly.pdbx_seq_one_letter_code
_entity_poly.pdbx_strand_id
1 'polypeptide(L)'
;MVYSVYAPIMVDMKYILHTSMKWISLFATFETTGFILGTFIVMVKYKCISRQLLLALFFTALTIASAVIPLSPYLWVLYICAFVIGIGSSVYAVFSTVWMIELWRDSRVPIIQMYEVCFGIGSVISTAAMKPYLIGETSAQNQTTYSDTELIIDVNDVIDRRSRLMIPTLIIGGCIITVPLALFIMHFIKPYKEPKVKNEDNSEDTTEDEKDNQNIKINVKLFDRKETPRKTTRLLFALFFTFYIIFETIFLKFSQTYFQYSPLRLTAQKATEIYTVAITVYTVGLVLNIFYPIKFKIRTILASHYVIIIIGAILLIPARTSVTTLWAASVTMCLGFSGMFAGIYAFTEQHMNFTTKLNSVFVLFRGVFTLITPFIVGNWIEDYSLVFIYMEFLFLAISIALFLTILVIIRKYSYLTQTNVVN
;
A
#
# COMPACT_ATOMS: atom_id res chain seq x y z
N MET A 1 -1.17 5.80 -8.97
CA MET A 1 -0.84 7.15 -9.46
C MET A 1 -0.46 8.09 -8.33
N VAL A 2 -1.39 8.58 -7.48
CA VAL A 2 -1.07 9.56 -6.41
C VAL A 2 0.07 9.10 -5.49
N TYR A 3 0.03 7.84 -5.04
CA TYR A 3 1.04 7.27 -4.16
C TYR A 3 2.47 7.37 -4.72
N SER A 4 2.64 7.15 -6.02
CA SER A 4 3.94 7.04 -6.69
C SER A 4 4.48 8.38 -7.18
N VAL A 5 3.66 9.44 -7.11
CA VAL A 5 4.09 10.83 -7.37
C VAL A 5 4.88 11.39 -6.21
N TYR A 6 4.55 11.02 -4.97
CA TYR A 6 5.08 11.68 -3.79
C TYR A 6 6.57 11.35 -3.53
N ALA A 7 6.93 10.06 -3.58
CA ALA A 7 8.31 9.61 -3.34
C ALA A 7 9.37 10.34 -4.18
N PRO A 8 9.22 10.54 -5.51
CA PRO A 8 10.21 11.27 -6.30
C PRO A 8 10.29 12.77 -5.96
N ILE A 9 9.16 13.41 -5.63
CA ILE A 9 9.12 14.86 -5.39
C ILE A 9 9.56 15.25 -3.97
N MET A 10 9.72 14.31 -3.04
CA MET A 10 10.08 14.62 -1.63
C MET A 10 11.35 15.47 -1.54
N VAL A 11 12.37 15.14 -2.35
CA VAL A 11 13.64 15.86 -2.36
C VAL A 11 13.46 17.28 -2.93
N ASP A 12 12.69 17.45 -4.00
CA ASP A 12 12.41 18.78 -4.54
C ASP A 12 11.54 19.63 -3.58
N MET A 13 10.59 19.01 -2.88
CA MET A 13 9.75 19.68 -1.87
C MET A 13 10.56 20.18 -0.66
N LYS A 14 11.62 19.46 -0.27
CA LYS A 14 12.57 19.90 0.76
C LYS A 14 13.16 21.25 0.42
N TYR A 15 13.61 21.44 -0.83
CA TYR A 15 14.16 22.70 -1.31
C TYR A 15 13.09 23.78 -1.43
N ILE A 16 11.92 23.46 -2.00
CA ILE A 16 10.82 24.41 -2.20
C ILE A 16 10.31 25.01 -0.88
N LEU A 17 10.33 24.23 0.20
CA LEU A 17 9.85 24.64 1.52
C LEU A 17 10.98 25.05 2.47
N HIS A 18 12.24 25.03 2.02
CA HIS A 18 13.43 25.38 2.81
C HIS A 18 13.51 24.64 4.16
N THR A 19 13.24 23.34 4.16
CA THR A 19 13.19 22.52 5.40
C THR A 19 14.07 21.29 5.30
N SER A 20 14.20 20.53 6.39
CA SER A 20 14.93 19.25 6.39
C SER A 20 14.03 18.08 5.98
N MET A 21 14.61 16.96 5.57
CA MET A 21 13.84 15.77 5.20
C MET A 21 13.03 15.22 6.36
N LYS A 22 13.46 15.46 7.61
CA LYS A 22 12.66 15.20 8.81
C LYS A 22 11.25 15.80 8.71
N TRP A 23 11.13 17.09 8.40
CA TRP A 23 9.83 17.77 8.31
C TRP A 23 9.03 17.32 7.09
N ILE A 24 9.67 17.12 5.94
CA ILE A 24 8.99 16.58 4.74
C ILE A 24 8.51 15.14 4.96
N SER A 25 9.26 14.32 5.69
CA SER A 25 8.87 12.94 6.00
C SER A 25 7.63 12.84 6.89
N LEU A 26 7.33 13.88 7.69
CA LEU A 26 6.08 13.95 8.46
C LEU A 26 4.84 13.99 7.58
N PHE A 27 4.95 14.32 6.28
CA PHE A 27 3.87 14.10 5.32
C PHE A 27 3.30 12.69 5.43
N ALA A 28 4.17 11.66 5.46
CA ALA A 28 3.74 10.29 5.56
C ALA A 28 3.05 10.00 6.91
N THR A 29 3.43 10.71 7.97
CA THR A 29 2.74 10.65 9.27
C THR A 29 1.33 11.24 9.16
N PHE A 30 1.17 12.44 8.61
CA PHE A 30 -0.15 13.07 8.42
C PHE A 30 -1.06 12.29 7.46
N GLU A 31 -0.50 11.78 6.37
CA GLU A 31 -1.15 10.83 5.46
C GLU A 31 -1.66 9.60 6.23
N THR A 32 -0.82 9.01 7.07
CA THR A 32 -1.20 7.82 7.84
C THR A 32 -2.23 8.14 8.93
N THR A 33 -2.17 9.30 9.57
CA THR A 33 -3.20 9.75 10.54
C THR A 33 -4.55 9.93 9.85
N GLY A 34 -4.57 10.55 8.67
CA GLY A 34 -5.78 10.65 7.83
C GLY A 34 -6.28 9.27 7.40
N PHE A 35 -5.37 8.37 7.06
CA PHE A 35 -5.69 6.99 6.69
C PHE A 35 -6.39 6.23 7.84
N ILE A 36 -5.90 6.37 9.07
CA ILE A 36 -6.55 5.81 10.27
C ILE A 36 -7.97 6.39 10.44
N LEU A 37 -8.11 7.72 10.36
CA LEU A 37 -9.41 8.38 10.50
C LEU A 37 -10.40 7.91 9.42
N GLY A 38 -9.99 7.84 8.15
CA GLY A 38 -10.84 7.34 7.08
C GLY A 38 -11.26 5.88 7.28
N THR A 39 -10.40 5.06 7.90
CA THR A 39 -10.77 3.68 8.27
C THR A 39 -11.86 3.65 9.33
N PHE A 40 -11.80 4.55 10.34
CA PHE A 40 -12.87 4.70 11.32
C PHE A 40 -14.18 5.17 10.68
N ILE A 41 -14.14 6.10 9.73
CA ILE A 41 -15.33 6.55 8.98
C ILE A 41 -16.01 5.36 8.28
N VAL A 42 -15.22 4.47 7.66
CA VAL A 42 -15.74 3.25 7.03
C VAL A 42 -16.33 2.28 8.05
N MET A 43 -15.71 2.15 9.23
CA MET A 43 -16.16 1.25 10.28
C MET A 43 -17.47 1.71 10.95
N VAL A 44 -17.63 3.02 11.14
CA VAL A 44 -18.82 3.66 11.74
C VAL A 44 -19.99 3.75 10.76
N LYS A 45 -19.80 3.38 9.49
CA LYS A 45 -20.73 3.58 8.38
C LYS A 45 -22.20 3.55 8.79
N TYR A 46 -22.84 4.72 8.67
CA TYR A 46 -24.28 4.89 8.79
C TYR A 46 -25.00 4.25 7.59
N LYS A 47 -26.15 3.62 7.84
CA LYS A 47 -27.03 3.05 6.80
C LYS A 47 -27.47 4.07 5.72
N CYS A 48 -27.28 5.37 5.97
CA CYS A 48 -27.83 6.44 5.16
C CYS A 48 -26.98 6.85 3.94
N ILE A 49 -25.72 6.43 3.82
CA ILE A 49 -24.83 6.87 2.72
C ILE A 49 -24.46 5.71 1.78
N SER A 50 -24.70 5.91 0.49
CA SER A 50 -24.28 5.00 -0.58
C SER A 50 -22.75 4.87 -0.64
N ARG A 51 -22.23 3.64 -0.81
CA ARG A 51 -20.78 3.38 -1.00
C ARG A 51 -20.22 4.17 -2.17
N GLN A 52 -20.97 4.28 -3.27
CA GLN A 52 -20.56 4.98 -4.49
C GLN A 52 -20.39 6.48 -4.25
N LEU A 53 -21.34 7.11 -3.56
CA LEU A 53 -21.29 8.54 -3.26
C LEU A 53 -20.13 8.87 -2.32
N LEU A 54 -19.92 8.03 -1.30
CA LEU A 54 -18.83 8.19 -0.35
C LEU A 54 -17.46 8.06 -1.04
N LEU A 55 -17.30 7.05 -1.91
CA LEU A 55 -16.10 6.90 -2.72
C LEU A 55 -15.88 8.10 -3.65
N ALA A 56 -16.91 8.57 -4.36
CA ALA A 56 -16.81 9.71 -5.26
C ALA A 56 -16.34 10.99 -4.53
N LEU A 57 -16.92 11.29 -3.36
CA LEU A 57 -16.57 12.47 -2.55
C LEU A 57 -15.11 12.41 -2.11
N PHE A 58 -14.69 11.30 -1.49
CA PHE A 58 -13.34 11.18 -0.96
C PHE A 58 -12.27 11.05 -2.05
N PHE A 59 -12.58 10.44 -3.20
CA PHE A 59 -11.68 10.46 -4.36
C PHE A 59 -11.53 11.85 -4.97
N THR A 60 -12.60 12.64 -5.00
CA THR A 60 -12.54 14.03 -5.47
C THR A 60 -11.62 14.85 -4.56
N ALA A 61 -11.83 14.74 -3.24
CA ALA A 61 -10.98 15.43 -2.25
C ALA A 61 -9.50 15.01 -2.38
N LEU A 62 -9.23 13.70 -2.54
CA LEU A 62 -7.88 13.18 -2.76
C LEU A 62 -7.24 13.74 -4.04
N THR A 63 -8.02 13.87 -5.13
CA THR A 63 -7.53 14.41 -6.41
C THR A 63 -7.15 15.87 -6.26
N ILE A 64 -8.03 16.68 -5.66
CA ILE A 64 -7.77 18.11 -5.39
C ILE A 64 -6.54 18.27 -4.51
N ALA A 65 -6.46 17.53 -3.41
CA ALA A 65 -5.31 17.58 -2.50
C ALA A 65 -3.99 17.22 -3.21
N SER A 66 -4.00 16.23 -4.10
CA SER A 66 -2.80 15.84 -4.86
C SER A 66 -2.33 16.92 -5.85
N ALA A 67 -3.25 17.67 -6.46
CA ALA A 67 -2.93 18.77 -7.37
C ALA A 67 -2.39 20.01 -6.63
N VAL A 68 -2.78 20.20 -5.36
CA VAL A 68 -2.34 21.33 -4.54
C VAL A 68 -0.92 21.14 -3.96
N ILE A 69 -0.39 19.91 -3.90
CA ILE A 69 0.94 19.63 -3.30
C ILE A 69 2.06 20.53 -3.87
N PRO A 70 2.29 20.62 -5.19
CA PRO A 70 3.39 21.45 -5.73
C PRO A 70 3.16 22.95 -5.53
N LEU A 71 1.91 23.35 -5.34
CA LEU A 71 1.50 24.73 -5.07
C LEU A 71 1.62 25.11 -3.60
N SER A 72 1.90 24.16 -2.70
CA SER A 72 1.93 24.40 -1.27
C SER A 72 3.03 25.43 -0.92
N PRO A 73 2.66 26.65 -0.44
CA PRO A 73 3.66 27.66 -0.08
C PRO A 73 4.20 27.44 1.33
N TYR A 74 3.51 26.64 2.14
CA TYR A 74 3.81 26.40 3.55
C TYR A 74 3.69 24.92 3.90
N LEU A 75 4.49 24.47 4.87
CA LEU A 75 4.46 23.08 5.38
C LEU A 75 3.08 22.63 5.87
N TRP A 76 2.31 23.51 6.53
CA TRP A 76 1.00 23.14 7.06
C TRP A 76 -0.01 22.82 5.95
N VAL A 77 0.07 23.48 4.79
CA VAL A 77 -0.76 23.18 3.61
C VAL A 77 -0.44 21.79 3.08
N LEU A 78 0.85 21.46 3.01
CA LEU A 78 1.34 20.13 2.62
C LEU A 78 0.79 19.05 3.57
N TYR A 79 0.81 19.28 4.89
CA TYR A 79 0.28 18.34 5.88
C TYR A 79 -1.25 18.17 5.79
N ILE A 80 -2.00 19.24 5.54
CA ILE A 80 -3.45 19.14 5.28
C ILE A 80 -3.72 18.31 4.03
N CYS A 81 -2.98 18.55 2.94
CA CYS A 81 -3.11 17.76 1.71
C CYS A 81 -2.80 16.29 1.97
N ALA A 82 -1.72 16.00 2.70
CA ALA A 82 -1.35 14.65 3.11
C ALA A 82 -2.49 13.96 3.87
N PHE A 83 -3.05 14.65 4.86
CA PHE A 83 -4.14 14.14 5.69
C PHE A 83 -5.40 13.81 4.87
N VAL A 84 -5.80 14.70 3.94
CA VAL A 84 -6.93 14.47 3.03
C VAL A 84 -6.69 13.28 2.09
N ILE A 85 -5.48 13.17 1.52
CA ILE A 85 -5.07 12.03 0.70
C ILE A 85 -5.13 10.73 1.52
N GLY A 86 -4.71 10.78 2.77
CA GLY A 86 -4.79 9.67 3.72
C GLY A 86 -6.21 9.15 3.88
N ILE A 87 -7.16 10.03 4.18
CA ILE A 87 -8.58 9.68 4.35
C ILE A 87 -9.13 9.03 3.07
N GLY A 88 -8.89 9.64 1.91
CA GLY A 88 -9.37 9.09 0.64
C GLY A 88 -8.77 7.73 0.33
N SER A 89 -7.49 7.54 0.64
CA SER A 89 -6.76 6.30 0.39
C SER A 89 -7.27 5.13 1.24
N SER A 90 -7.65 5.36 2.51
CA SER A 90 -8.20 4.28 3.34
C SER A 90 -9.64 3.93 2.98
N VAL A 91 -10.47 4.92 2.69
CA VAL A 91 -11.84 4.70 2.20
C VAL A 91 -11.81 3.87 0.92
N TYR A 92 -10.91 4.22 0.00
CA TYR A 92 -10.64 3.43 -1.21
C TYR A 92 -10.21 2.01 -0.86
N ALA A 93 -9.14 1.84 -0.06
CA ALA A 93 -8.55 0.53 0.23
C ALA A 93 -9.56 -0.44 0.86
N VAL A 94 -10.44 0.05 1.75
CA VAL A 94 -11.44 -0.79 2.39
C VAL A 94 -12.60 -1.13 1.45
N PHE A 95 -13.22 -0.14 0.82
CA PHE A 95 -14.42 -0.38 0.01
C PHE A 95 -14.13 -1.02 -1.33
N SER A 96 -13.08 -0.62 -2.04
CA SER A 96 -12.78 -1.17 -3.37
C SER A 96 -12.50 -2.66 -3.29
N THR A 97 -11.59 -3.09 -2.39
CA THR A 97 -11.24 -4.50 -2.17
C THR A 97 -12.47 -5.34 -1.85
N VAL A 98 -13.31 -4.88 -0.93
CA VAL A 98 -14.55 -5.59 -0.55
C VAL A 98 -15.56 -5.61 -1.69
N TRP A 99 -15.74 -4.49 -2.38
CA TRP A 99 -16.69 -4.38 -3.49
C TRP A 99 -16.29 -5.30 -4.65
N MET A 100 -15.00 -5.40 -4.97
CA MET A 100 -14.49 -6.35 -5.97
C MET A 100 -14.75 -7.81 -5.56
N ILE A 101 -14.52 -8.16 -4.29
CA ILE A 101 -14.81 -9.50 -3.76
C ILE A 101 -16.31 -9.82 -3.79
N GLU A 102 -17.17 -8.84 -3.47
CA GLU A 102 -18.62 -9.00 -3.46
C GLU A 102 -19.20 -9.15 -4.87
N LEU A 103 -18.64 -8.45 -5.87
CA LEU A 103 -19.13 -8.43 -7.25
C LEU A 103 -18.72 -9.69 -8.03
N TRP A 104 -17.53 -10.25 -7.77
CA TRP A 104 -17.03 -11.46 -8.44
C TRP A 104 -16.78 -12.61 -7.45
N ARG A 105 -17.88 -13.11 -6.86
CA ARG A 105 -17.84 -14.17 -5.83
C ARG A 105 -17.15 -15.45 -6.27
N ASP A 106 -17.23 -15.81 -7.55
CA ASP A 106 -16.71 -17.07 -8.10
C ASP A 106 -15.26 -16.96 -8.59
N SER A 107 -14.69 -15.75 -8.68
CA SER A 107 -13.33 -15.53 -9.24
C SER A 107 -12.58 -14.40 -8.49
N ARG A 108 -12.58 -14.47 -7.15
CA ARG A 108 -12.05 -13.40 -6.28
C ARG A 108 -10.55 -13.15 -6.47
N VAL A 109 -9.74 -14.20 -6.53
CA VAL A 109 -8.27 -14.08 -6.55
C VAL A 109 -7.74 -13.45 -7.86
N PRO A 110 -8.14 -13.91 -9.07
CA PRO A 110 -7.70 -13.27 -10.32
C PRO A 110 -8.16 -11.80 -10.43
N ILE A 111 -9.34 -11.47 -9.90
CA ILE A 111 -9.89 -10.11 -9.94
C ILE A 111 -9.13 -9.17 -9.02
N ILE A 112 -8.77 -9.59 -7.81
CA ILE A 112 -7.89 -8.81 -6.92
C ILE A 112 -6.52 -8.59 -7.59
N GLN A 113 -5.98 -9.60 -8.27
CA GLN A 113 -4.72 -9.43 -9.01
C GLN A 113 -4.85 -8.43 -10.16
N MET A 114 -5.93 -8.48 -10.94
CA MET A 114 -6.16 -7.52 -12.01
C MET A 114 -6.34 -6.09 -11.48
N TYR A 115 -6.99 -5.94 -10.32
CA TYR A 115 -7.07 -4.66 -9.60
C TYR A 115 -5.67 -4.13 -9.24
N GLU A 116 -4.77 -4.97 -8.74
CA GLU A 116 -3.39 -4.59 -8.45
C GLU A 116 -2.57 -4.31 -9.71
N VAL A 117 -2.81 -5.03 -10.83
CA VAL A 117 -2.18 -4.70 -12.13
C VAL A 117 -2.51 -3.26 -12.54
N CYS A 118 -3.76 -2.83 -12.39
CA CYS A 118 -4.16 -1.44 -12.66
C CYS A 118 -3.42 -0.45 -11.73
N PHE A 119 -3.24 -0.80 -10.44
CA PHE A 119 -2.43 0.00 -9.52
C PHE A 119 -0.97 0.08 -9.98
N GLY A 120 -0.38 -1.03 -10.42
CA GLY A 120 0.99 -1.11 -10.96
C GLY A 120 1.17 -0.23 -12.21
N ILE A 121 0.28 -0.35 -13.19
CA ILE A 121 0.29 0.49 -14.41
C ILE A 121 0.22 1.97 -14.05
N GLY A 122 -0.68 2.35 -13.14
CA GLY A 122 -0.77 3.72 -12.67
C GLY A 122 0.51 4.21 -11.97
N SER A 123 1.22 3.32 -11.28
CA SER A 123 2.50 3.63 -10.61
C SER A 123 3.64 3.81 -11.62
N VAL A 124 3.71 2.97 -12.65
CA VAL A 124 4.67 3.10 -13.76
C VAL A 124 4.46 4.41 -14.50
N ILE A 125 3.22 4.70 -14.93
CA ILE A 125 2.92 5.92 -15.70
C ILE A 125 3.25 7.18 -14.89
N SER A 126 2.85 7.24 -13.62
CA SER A 126 3.08 8.42 -12.78
C SER A 126 4.56 8.67 -12.50
N THR A 127 5.35 7.64 -12.20
CA THR A 127 6.79 7.78 -11.95
C THR A 127 7.56 8.12 -13.22
N ALA A 128 7.23 7.50 -14.34
CA ALA A 128 7.81 7.80 -15.64
C ALA A 128 7.50 9.23 -16.08
N ALA A 129 6.26 9.70 -15.88
CA ALA A 129 5.84 11.06 -16.18
C ALA A 129 6.56 12.10 -15.29
N MET A 130 6.92 11.74 -14.06
CA MET A 130 7.62 12.64 -13.13
C MET A 130 9.11 12.81 -13.49
N LYS A 131 9.78 11.74 -13.94
CA LYS A 131 11.23 11.68 -14.20
C LYS A 131 11.83 12.93 -14.88
N PRO A 132 11.31 13.45 -16.01
CA PRO A 132 11.94 14.57 -16.71
C PRO A 132 11.81 15.92 -15.98
N TYR A 133 10.91 16.02 -14.99
CA TYR A 133 10.64 17.26 -14.26
C TYR A 133 11.37 17.35 -12.91
N LEU A 134 12.07 16.28 -12.51
CA LEU A 134 12.78 16.21 -11.23
C LEU A 134 14.16 16.85 -11.32
N ILE A 135 14.54 17.61 -10.29
CA ILE A 135 15.85 18.25 -10.18
C ILE A 135 16.71 17.54 -9.12
N GLY A 136 16.16 17.26 -7.94
CA GLY A 136 16.84 16.53 -6.88
C GLY A 136 17.94 17.30 -6.15
N GLU A 137 18.82 16.56 -5.47
CA GLU A 137 19.91 17.09 -4.63
C GLU A 137 21.15 17.52 -5.44
N THR A 138 21.57 16.72 -6.42
CA THR A 138 22.88 16.86 -7.09
C THR A 138 23.01 18.12 -7.94
N SER A 139 21.91 18.66 -8.46
CA SER A 139 21.92 19.90 -9.27
C SER A 139 21.92 21.16 -8.41
N ALA A 140 21.47 21.08 -7.14
CA ALA A 140 21.42 22.23 -6.24
C ALA A 140 22.82 22.65 -5.75
N GLN A 141 23.76 21.70 -5.63
CA GLN A 141 25.15 21.98 -5.20
C GLN A 141 25.97 22.74 -6.24
N ASN A 142 25.61 22.65 -7.53
CA ASN A 142 26.36 23.32 -8.60
C ASN A 142 26.04 24.82 -8.72
N GLN A 143 25.08 25.33 -7.94
CA GLN A 143 24.61 26.73 -8.04
C GLN A 143 24.78 27.54 -6.74
N THR A 144 25.25 26.93 -5.64
CA THR A 144 25.61 27.69 -4.44
C THR A 144 26.95 28.40 -4.66
N THR A 145 26.91 29.60 -5.24
CA THR A 145 28.03 30.53 -5.21
C THR A 145 28.09 31.09 -3.79
N TYR A 146 29.03 30.61 -2.98
CA TYR A 146 29.26 31.14 -1.63
C TYR A 146 29.83 32.56 -1.75
N SER A 147 29.00 33.56 -1.45
CA SER A 147 29.46 34.87 -0.99
C SER A 147 29.10 34.96 0.49
N ASP A 148 30.07 35.34 1.31
CA ASP A 148 29.97 35.29 2.76
C ASP A 148 28.72 35.99 3.31
N THR A 149 28.10 35.31 4.29
CA THR A 149 27.17 35.78 5.32
C THR A 149 25.64 35.72 5.14
N GLU A 150 25.07 35.40 3.98
CA GLU A 150 23.62 35.09 3.89
C GLU A 150 23.33 33.99 2.85
N LEU A 151 22.47 33.02 3.20
CA LEU A 151 21.99 32.00 2.27
C LEU A 151 21.07 32.68 1.25
N ILE A 152 21.63 33.17 0.14
CA ILE A 152 20.83 33.74 -0.95
C ILE A 152 20.09 32.58 -1.62
N ILE A 153 18.84 32.38 -1.21
CA ILE A 153 17.90 31.51 -1.92
C ILE A 153 17.61 32.20 -3.26
N ASP A 154 17.99 31.57 -4.36
CA ASP A 154 17.54 32.03 -5.67
C ASP A 154 16.04 31.78 -5.78
N VAL A 155 15.25 32.84 -5.60
CA VAL A 155 13.79 32.82 -5.72
C VAL A 155 13.37 32.26 -7.09
N ASN A 156 14.19 32.45 -8.12
CA ASN A 156 13.92 31.92 -9.45
C ASN A 156 14.05 30.39 -9.52
N ASP A 157 15.00 29.77 -8.79
CA ASP A 157 15.13 28.30 -8.73
C ASP A 157 13.92 27.66 -8.04
N VAL A 158 13.43 28.28 -6.96
CA VAL A 158 12.22 27.80 -6.26
C VAL A 158 10.99 27.87 -7.17
N ILE A 159 10.85 28.97 -7.92
CA ILE A 159 9.75 29.14 -8.88
C ILE A 159 9.87 28.12 -10.02
N ASP A 160 11.06 27.92 -10.59
CA ASP A 160 11.29 26.94 -11.67
C ASP A 160 10.98 25.51 -11.20
N ARG A 161 11.46 25.10 -10.02
CA ARG A 161 11.14 23.80 -9.41
C ARG A 161 9.64 23.59 -9.26
N ARG A 162 8.91 24.60 -8.74
CA ARG A 162 7.44 24.53 -8.60
C ARG A 162 6.75 24.38 -9.94
N SER A 163 7.08 25.22 -10.92
CA SER A 163 6.48 25.20 -12.25
C SER A 163 6.71 23.86 -12.96
N ARG A 164 7.90 23.28 -12.85
CA ARG A 164 8.20 21.96 -13.41
C ARG A 164 7.38 20.85 -12.79
N LEU A 165 7.19 20.85 -11.46
CA LEU A 165 6.40 19.82 -10.77
C LEU A 165 4.88 19.96 -11.00
N MET A 166 4.38 21.16 -11.30
CA MET A 166 2.97 21.38 -11.60
C MET A 166 2.49 20.66 -12.86
N ILE A 167 3.32 20.60 -13.91
CA ILE A 167 2.96 19.99 -15.18
C ILE A 167 2.58 18.49 -15.02
N PRO A 168 3.46 17.61 -14.51
CA PRO A 168 3.14 16.19 -14.38
C PRO A 168 2.03 15.94 -13.35
N THR A 169 1.94 16.73 -12.28
CA THR A 169 0.89 16.56 -11.26
C THR A 169 -0.49 16.94 -11.77
N LEU A 170 -0.63 17.98 -12.60
CA LEU A 170 -1.89 18.34 -13.25
C LEU A 170 -2.34 17.29 -14.26
N ILE A 171 -1.41 16.76 -15.07
CA ILE A 171 -1.71 15.66 -16.01
C ILE A 171 -2.25 14.44 -15.24
N ILE A 172 -1.55 14.05 -14.17
CA ILE A 172 -1.95 12.92 -13.34
C ILE A 172 -3.30 13.20 -12.64
N GLY A 173 -3.51 14.40 -12.11
CA GLY A 173 -4.78 14.82 -11.53
C GLY A 173 -5.94 14.75 -12.53
N GLY A 174 -5.70 15.17 -13.78
CA GLY A 174 -6.67 15.06 -14.88
C GLY A 174 -7.02 13.62 -15.24
N CYS A 175 -6.08 12.68 -15.15
CA CYS A 175 -6.40 11.26 -15.31
C CYS A 175 -7.24 10.73 -14.14
N ILE A 176 -6.92 11.12 -12.91
CA ILE A 176 -7.58 10.60 -11.71
C ILE A 176 -9.02 11.11 -11.56
N ILE A 177 -9.31 12.36 -11.96
CA ILE A 177 -10.65 12.95 -11.81
C ILE A 177 -11.75 12.22 -12.62
N THR A 178 -11.35 11.43 -13.62
CA THR A 178 -12.28 10.59 -14.39
C THR A 178 -12.96 9.53 -13.51
N VAL A 179 -12.29 9.04 -12.46
CA VAL A 179 -12.81 8.01 -11.55
C VAL A 179 -13.96 8.52 -10.68
N PRO A 180 -13.82 9.60 -9.89
CA PRO A 180 -14.94 10.12 -9.11
C PRO A 180 -16.09 10.58 -10.01
N LEU A 181 -15.82 11.11 -11.21
CA LEU A 181 -16.86 11.46 -12.17
C LEU A 181 -17.67 10.23 -12.61
N ALA A 182 -16.98 9.13 -12.97
CA ALA A 182 -17.63 7.88 -13.33
C ALA A 182 -18.46 7.30 -12.18
N LEU A 183 -17.93 7.34 -10.95
CA LEU A 183 -18.66 6.87 -9.76
C LEU A 183 -19.89 7.73 -9.45
N PHE A 184 -19.80 9.05 -9.64
CA PHE A 184 -20.90 9.97 -9.48
C PHE A 184 -22.01 9.69 -10.51
N ILE A 185 -21.65 9.50 -11.78
CA ILE A 185 -22.60 9.12 -12.84
C ILE A 185 -23.25 7.76 -12.54
N MET A 186 -22.44 6.77 -12.14
CA MET A 186 -22.93 5.44 -11.76
C MET A 186 -23.90 5.47 -10.58
N HIS A 187 -23.74 6.41 -9.65
CA HIS A 187 -24.64 6.55 -8.50
C HIS A 187 -26.08 6.84 -8.94
N PHE A 188 -26.26 7.69 -9.95
CA PHE A 188 -27.59 8.03 -10.47
C PHE A 188 -28.13 6.98 -11.44
N ILE A 189 -27.28 6.39 -12.29
CA ILE A 189 -27.73 5.42 -13.30
C ILE A 189 -27.99 4.04 -12.67
N LYS A 190 -27.09 3.57 -11.79
CA LYS A 190 -27.13 2.22 -11.23
C LYS A 190 -26.63 2.21 -9.79
N PRO A 191 -27.48 2.62 -8.83
CA PRO A 191 -27.12 2.64 -7.42
C PRO A 191 -26.73 1.25 -6.93
N TYR A 192 -25.54 1.13 -6.33
CA TYR A 192 -25.07 -0.13 -5.77
C TYR A 192 -25.95 -0.55 -4.60
N LYS A 193 -26.58 -1.73 -4.72
CA LYS A 193 -27.32 -2.36 -3.62
C LYS A 193 -26.40 -3.37 -2.96
N GLU A 194 -26.12 -3.16 -1.67
CA GLU A 194 -25.29 -4.10 -0.92
C GLU A 194 -25.98 -5.47 -0.87
N PRO A 195 -25.27 -6.56 -1.20
CA PRO A 195 -25.83 -7.89 -1.02
C PRO A 195 -26.05 -8.12 0.48
N LYS A 196 -27.28 -8.47 0.86
CA LYS A 196 -27.59 -8.84 2.25
C LYS A 196 -26.77 -10.09 2.60
N VAL A 197 -25.76 -9.93 3.44
CA VAL A 197 -25.07 -11.06 4.08
C VAL A 197 -26.09 -11.64 5.05
N LYS A 198 -26.52 -12.90 4.85
CA LYS A 198 -27.26 -13.66 5.87
C LYS A 198 -26.31 -13.81 7.06
N ASN A 199 -26.48 -12.96 8.08
CA ASN A 199 -25.88 -13.17 9.39
C ASN A 199 -26.82 -14.12 10.13
N GLU A 200 -26.35 -15.33 10.43
CA GLU A 200 -27.09 -16.35 11.21
C GLU A 200 -27.21 -16.02 12.71
N ASP A 201 -26.86 -14.82 13.16
CA ASP A 201 -26.86 -14.49 14.60
C ASP A 201 -28.18 -13.86 15.12
N ASN A 202 -29.23 -13.74 14.28
CA ASN A 202 -30.57 -13.30 14.72
C ASN A 202 -31.68 -14.23 14.16
N SER A 203 -31.58 -15.53 14.41
CA SER A 203 -32.74 -16.44 14.34
C SER A 203 -33.16 -16.82 15.77
N GLU A 204 -33.60 -15.83 16.52
CA GLU A 204 -34.65 -16.04 17.52
C GLU A 204 -35.93 -15.54 16.86
N ASP A 205 -36.98 -16.35 16.91
CA ASP A 205 -38.26 -16.26 16.19
C ASP A 205 -38.26 -16.70 14.72
N THR A 206 -38.15 -18.00 14.50
CA THR A 206 -39.05 -18.68 13.55
C THR A 206 -39.43 -20.06 14.08
N THR A 207 -40.73 -20.30 14.02
CA THR A 207 -41.52 -21.43 14.55
C THR A 207 -41.06 -22.82 14.11
N GLU A 208 -41.44 -23.82 14.90
CA GLU A 208 -40.97 -25.21 15.01
C GLU A 208 -41.07 -26.16 13.79
N ASP A 209 -41.24 -25.71 12.55
CA ASP A 209 -41.68 -26.61 11.46
C ASP A 209 -40.71 -26.86 10.28
N GLU A 210 -39.39 -26.90 10.48
CA GLU A 210 -38.46 -27.44 9.45
C GLU A 210 -37.34 -28.30 10.06
N LYS A 211 -37.69 -29.53 10.44
CA LYS A 211 -36.72 -30.55 10.91
C LYS A 211 -36.11 -31.43 9.80
N ASP A 212 -36.37 -31.19 8.52
CA ASP A 212 -36.04 -32.17 7.46
C ASP A 212 -35.10 -31.71 6.32
N ASN A 213 -34.22 -30.73 6.55
CA ASN A 213 -33.19 -30.39 5.54
C ASN A 213 -31.77 -30.25 6.11
N GLN A 214 -31.30 -31.32 6.76
CA GLN A 214 -30.01 -31.39 7.46
C GLN A 214 -28.79 -31.72 6.58
N ASN A 215 -28.83 -31.53 5.25
CA ASN A 215 -27.75 -31.95 4.35
C ASN A 215 -27.18 -30.88 3.39
N ILE A 216 -27.13 -29.62 3.81
CA ILE A 216 -26.15 -28.68 3.24
C ILE A 216 -25.04 -28.50 4.28
N LYS A 217 -23.98 -29.33 4.18
CA LYS A 217 -22.72 -29.06 4.87
C LYS A 217 -22.14 -27.75 4.35
N ILE A 218 -22.55 -26.62 4.94
CA ILE A 218 -21.86 -25.35 4.77
C ILE A 218 -20.43 -25.61 5.29
N ASN A 219 -19.46 -25.60 4.38
CA ASN A 219 -18.07 -25.91 4.70
C ASN A 219 -17.50 -24.74 5.52
N VAL A 220 -17.76 -24.75 6.83
CA VAL A 220 -17.30 -23.70 7.74
C VAL A 220 -15.77 -23.70 7.73
N LYS A 221 -15.22 -22.57 7.28
CA LYS A 221 -13.76 -22.36 7.19
C LYS A 221 -13.10 -22.59 8.54
N LEU A 222 -11.84 -23.05 8.51
CA LEU A 222 -11.10 -23.54 9.66
C LEU A 222 -11.21 -22.62 10.88
N PHE A 223 -10.96 -21.31 10.71
CA PHE A 223 -10.92 -20.36 11.81
C PHE A 223 -12.24 -19.62 12.08
N ASP A 224 -13.33 -20.03 11.44
CA ASP A 224 -14.69 -19.57 11.80
C ASP A 224 -15.40 -20.55 12.74
N ARG A 225 -14.78 -21.69 13.05
CA ARG A 225 -15.30 -22.70 13.99
C ARG A 225 -15.11 -22.27 15.44
N LYS A 226 -16.08 -22.61 16.30
CA LYS A 226 -16.05 -22.30 17.75
C LYS A 226 -14.84 -22.88 18.49
N GLU A 227 -14.33 -24.02 18.04
CA GLU A 227 -13.19 -24.74 18.64
C GLU A 227 -11.82 -24.07 18.38
N THR A 228 -11.75 -23.12 17.44
CA THR A 228 -10.49 -22.44 17.11
C THR A 228 -10.39 -21.08 17.80
N PRO A 229 -9.17 -20.62 18.15
CA PRO A 229 -8.96 -19.31 18.78
C PRO A 229 -9.15 -18.19 17.74
N ARG A 230 -10.42 -17.86 17.46
CA ARG A 230 -10.85 -16.95 16.39
C ARG A 230 -10.26 -15.55 16.53
N LYS A 231 -10.24 -14.99 17.75
CA LYS A 231 -9.69 -13.65 18.02
C LYS A 231 -8.17 -13.61 17.81
N THR A 232 -7.44 -14.55 18.42
CA THR A 232 -5.98 -14.65 18.31
C THR A 232 -5.54 -14.86 16.86
N THR A 233 -6.23 -15.73 16.12
CA THR A 233 -5.88 -16.01 14.73
C THR A 233 -6.12 -14.81 13.83
N ARG A 234 -7.24 -14.10 14.00
CA ARG A 234 -7.52 -12.86 13.25
C ARG A 234 -6.48 -11.78 13.53
N LEU A 235 -6.07 -11.62 14.79
CA LEU A 235 -5.00 -10.70 15.17
C LEU A 235 -3.68 -11.08 14.49
N LEU A 236 -3.34 -12.38 14.47
CA LEU A 236 -2.10 -12.85 13.87
C LEU A 236 -2.06 -12.61 12.35
N PHE A 237 -3.15 -12.88 11.64
CA PHE A 237 -3.27 -12.55 10.21
C PHE A 237 -3.24 -11.03 9.96
N ALA A 238 -3.85 -10.22 10.84
CA ALA A 238 -3.79 -8.76 10.74
C ALA A 238 -2.36 -8.24 10.91
N LEU A 239 -1.61 -8.79 11.87
CA LEU A 239 -0.20 -8.45 12.08
C LEU A 239 0.67 -8.92 10.90
N PHE A 240 0.45 -10.13 10.41
CA PHE A 240 1.15 -10.67 9.24
C PHE A 240 0.99 -9.76 8.02
N PHE A 241 -0.26 -9.40 7.70
CA PHE A 241 -0.56 -8.42 6.65
C PHE A 241 0.10 -7.08 6.93
N THR A 242 -0.04 -6.54 8.14
CA THR A 242 0.52 -5.25 8.53
C THR A 242 2.03 -5.17 8.33
N PHE A 243 2.78 -6.13 8.85
CA PHE A 243 4.24 -6.10 8.78
C PHE A 243 4.77 -6.38 7.37
N TYR A 244 4.10 -7.25 6.59
CA TYR A 244 4.43 -7.39 5.17
C TYR A 244 4.26 -6.07 4.42
N ILE A 245 3.13 -5.41 4.63
CA ILE A 245 2.81 -4.16 3.93
C ILE A 245 3.76 -3.03 4.36
N ILE A 246 4.10 -2.94 5.64
CA ILE A 246 5.07 -1.93 6.12
C ILE A 246 6.40 -2.13 5.41
N PHE A 247 6.89 -3.36 5.38
CA PHE A 247 8.09 -3.73 4.64
C PHE A 247 8.03 -3.28 3.16
N GLU A 248 7.00 -3.68 2.43
CA GLU A 248 6.83 -3.25 1.02
C GLU A 248 6.76 -1.73 0.87
N THR A 249 6.04 -1.04 1.76
CA THR A 249 5.86 0.42 1.68
C THR A 249 7.11 1.21 2.03
N ILE A 250 8.01 0.70 2.89
CA ILE A 250 9.29 1.34 3.18
C ILE A 250 10.11 1.41 1.89
N PHE A 251 10.26 0.27 1.21
CA PHE A 251 10.94 0.22 -0.08
C PHE A 251 10.28 1.15 -1.08
N LEU A 252 8.95 1.08 -1.24
CA LEU A 252 8.24 1.88 -2.24
C LEU A 252 8.27 3.39 -1.97
N LYS A 253 8.30 3.85 -0.71
CA LYS A 253 8.31 5.29 -0.35
C LYS A 253 9.71 5.87 -0.24
N PHE A 254 10.68 5.10 0.27
CA PHE A 254 11.99 5.65 0.65
C PHE A 254 13.14 5.19 -0.23
N SER A 255 12.97 4.21 -1.13
CA SER A 255 14.06 3.75 -2.01
C SER A 255 14.66 4.86 -2.87
N GLN A 256 13.84 5.73 -3.49
CA GLN A 256 14.33 6.84 -4.31
C GLN A 256 15.14 7.86 -3.50
N THR A 257 14.72 8.14 -2.27
CA THR A 257 15.48 8.96 -1.31
C THR A 257 16.79 8.25 -0.96
N TYR A 258 16.72 6.98 -0.59
CA TYR A 258 17.89 6.16 -0.27
C TYR A 258 18.90 6.16 -1.43
N PHE A 259 18.46 6.04 -2.69
CA PHE A 259 19.35 6.06 -3.85
C PHE A 259 20.16 7.37 -3.96
N GLN A 260 19.57 8.50 -3.56
CA GLN A 260 20.21 9.82 -3.57
C GLN A 260 21.13 10.05 -2.36
N TYR A 261 20.78 9.53 -1.17
CA TYR A 261 21.56 9.67 0.07
C TYR A 261 22.51 8.50 0.37
N SER A 262 22.46 7.43 -0.42
CA SER A 262 23.41 6.32 -0.35
C SER A 262 24.83 6.78 -0.72
N PRO A 263 25.88 5.99 -0.41
CA PRO A 263 27.25 6.31 -0.83
C PRO A 263 27.41 6.51 -2.35
N LEU A 264 26.49 5.98 -3.18
CA LEU A 264 26.47 6.17 -4.63
C LEU A 264 26.06 7.58 -5.06
N ARG A 265 25.32 8.32 -4.23
CA ARG A 265 24.82 9.69 -4.49
C ARG A 265 24.22 9.87 -5.88
N LEU A 266 23.25 9.02 -6.24
CA LEU A 266 22.63 9.06 -7.56
C LEU A 266 21.83 10.35 -7.77
N THR A 267 21.75 10.81 -9.01
CA THR A 267 20.85 11.92 -9.37
C THR A 267 19.38 11.50 -9.21
N ALA A 268 18.47 12.44 -8.95
CA ALA A 268 17.04 12.14 -8.83
C ALA A 268 16.47 11.45 -10.09
N GLN A 269 16.96 11.83 -11.26
CA GLN A 269 16.58 11.22 -12.53
C GLN A 269 17.03 9.75 -12.62
N LYS A 270 18.27 9.45 -12.18
CA LYS A 270 18.79 8.07 -12.18
C LYS A 270 18.13 7.20 -11.12
N ALA A 271 17.90 7.75 -9.93
CA ALA A 271 17.15 7.09 -8.86
C ALA A 271 15.72 6.74 -9.31
N THR A 272 15.03 7.69 -9.93
CA THR A 272 13.68 7.48 -10.49
C THR A 272 13.69 6.49 -11.64
N GLU A 273 14.71 6.50 -12.49
CA GLU A 273 14.85 5.51 -13.56
C GLU A 273 14.94 4.07 -13.02
N ILE A 274 15.81 3.83 -12.04
CA ILE A 274 15.95 2.51 -11.39
C ILE A 274 14.60 2.08 -10.79
N TYR A 275 13.95 2.99 -10.07
CA TYR A 275 12.66 2.75 -9.44
C TYR A 275 11.55 2.44 -10.46
N THR A 276 11.46 3.21 -11.54
CA THR A 276 10.44 3.02 -12.59
C THR A 276 10.59 1.67 -13.28
N VAL A 277 11.81 1.20 -13.51
CA VAL A 277 12.02 -0.16 -14.06
C VAL A 277 11.65 -1.22 -13.03
N ALA A 278 12.03 -1.05 -11.76
CA ALA A 278 11.66 -1.99 -10.70
C ALA A 278 10.14 -2.11 -10.55
N ILE A 279 9.40 -1.00 -10.51
CA ILE A 279 7.93 -1.03 -10.43
C ILE A 279 7.27 -1.55 -11.73
N THR A 280 7.94 -1.42 -12.87
CA THR A 280 7.51 -2.07 -14.12
C THR A 280 7.60 -3.58 -13.99
N VAL A 281 8.70 -4.11 -13.44
CA VAL A 281 8.85 -5.55 -13.18
C VAL A 281 7.84 -6.04 -12.14
N TYR A 282 7.58 -5.25 -11.09
CA TYR A 282 6.48 -5.54 -10.15
C TYR A 282 5.14 -5.68 -10.89
N THR A 283 4.84 -4.76 -11.81
CA THR A 283 3.60 -4.78 -12.61
C THR A 283 3.52 -5.98 -13.54
N VAL A 284 4.62 -6.35 -14.21
CA VAL A 284 4.70 -7.57 -15.02
C VAL A 284 4.53 -8.82 -14.14
N GLY A 285 5.15 -8.83 -12.96
CA GLY A 285 4.99 -9.90 -11.97
C GLY A 285 3.53 -10.08 -11.53
N LEU A 286 2.76 -9.00 -11.38
CA LEU A 286 1.33 -9.07 -11.08
C LEU A 286 0.55 -9.79 -12.20
N VAL A 287 0.85 -9.49 -13.46
CA VAL A 287 0.24 -10.18 -14.62
C VAL A 287 0.58 -11.67 -14.61
N LEU A 288 1.84 -12.03 -14.35
CA LEU A 288 2.25 -13.43 -14.24
C LEU A 288 1.49 -14.14 -13.10
N ASN A 289 1.33 -13.46 -11.96
CA ASN A 289 0.66 -13.98 -10.78
C ASN A 289 -0.86 -14.17 -10.93
N ILE A 290 -1.48 -13.68 -12.02
CA ILE A 290 -2.86 -14.06 -12.38
C ILE A 290 -2.94 -15.56 -12.73
N PHE A 291 -1.90 -16.09 -13.38
CA PHE A 291 -1.89 -17.47 -13.88
C PHE A 291 -1.30 -18.48 -12.88
N TYR A 292 -0.45 -18.02 -11.94
CA TYR A 292 0.23 -18.90 -10.97
C TYR A 292 -0.73 -19.74 -10.10
N PRO A 293 -1.84 -19.19 -9.57
CA PRO A 293 -2.80 -19.95 -8.77
C PRO A 293 -3.47 -21.11 -9.50
N ILE A 294 -3.41 -21.16 -10.85
CA ILE A 294 -3.95 -22.27 -11.65
C ILE A 294 -3.15 -23.55 -11.41
N LYS A 295 -1.82 -23.43 -11.23
CA LYS A 295 -0.90 -24.58 -11.10
C LYS A 295 -0.39 -24.79 -9.68
N PHE A 296 -0.30 -23.74 -8.88
CA PHE A 296 0.37 -23.77 -7.59
C PHE A 296 -0.56 -23.46 -6.42
N LYS A 297 -0.33 -24.13 -5.29
CA LYS A 297 -1.02 -23.83 -4.04
C LYS A 297 -0.54 -22.47 -3.50
N ILE A 298 -1.44 -21.73 -2.86
CA ILE A 298 -1.14 -20.38 -2.34
C ILE A 298 0.07 -20.35 -1.38
N ARG A 299 0.27 -21.41 -0.59
CA ARG A 299 1.41 -21.53 0.34
C ARG A 299 2.75 -21.55 -0.40
N THR A 300 2.80 -22.26 -1.52
CA THR A 300 3.99 -22.35 -2.38
C THR A 300 4.25 -21.02 -3.07
N ILE A 301 3.19 -20.33 -3.52
CA ILE A 301 3.31 -19.00 -4.12
C ILE A 301 3.88 -17.99 -3.12
N LEU A 302 3.36 -17.93 -1.89
CA LEU A 302 3.89 -17.03 -0.86
C LEU A 302 5.35 -17.38 -0.50
N ALA A 303 5.66 -18.67 -0.34
CA ALA A 303 7.02 -19.10 -0.04
C ALA A 303 8.01 -18.75 -1.15
N SER A 304 7.65 -18.93 -2.43
CA SER A 304 8.53 -18.57 -3.55
C SER A 304 8.79 -17.07 -3.63
N HIS A 305 7.78 -16.25 -3.39
CA HIS A 305 7.95 -14.80 -3.35
C HIS A 305 8.85 -14.36 -2.19
N TYR A 306 8.70 -14.95 -1.00
CA TYR A 306 9.64 -14.69 0.10
C TYR A 306 11.08 -15.04 -0.25
N VAL A 307 11.33 -16.16 -0.95
CA VAL A 307 12.69 -16.52 -1.38
C VAL A 307 13.26 -15.45 -2.32
N ILE A 308 12.47 -14.99 -3.31
CA ILE A 308 12.88 -13.91 -4.22
C ILE A 308 13.17 -12.63 -3.43
N ILE A 309 12.30 -12.26 -2.49
CA ILE A 309 12.47 -11.09 -1.62
C ILE A 309 13.76 -11.20 -0.80
N ILE A 310 14.05 -12.34 -0.19
CA ILE A 310 15.27 -12.55 0.60
C ILE A 310 16.52 -12.35 -0.27
N ILE A 311 16.51 -12.88 -1.50
CA ILE A 311 17.60 -12.66 -2.46
C ILE A 311 17.76 -11.16 -2.76
N GLY A 312 16.65 -10.48 -3.06
CA GLY A 312 16.64 -9.02 -3.30
C GLY A 312 17.17 -8.21 -2.11
N ALA A 313 16.76 -8.55 -0.89
CA ALA A 313 17.20 -7.89 0.34
C ALA A 313 18.70 -8.11 0.59
N ILE A 314 19.22 -9.33 0.38
CA ILE A 314 20.66 -9.60 0.49
C ILE A 314 21.45 -8.79 -0.54
N LEU A 315 20.93 -8.65 -1.77
CA LEU A 315 21.57 -7.84 -2.81
C LEU A 315 21.63 -6.34 -2.46
N LEU A 316 20.78 -5.83 -1.55
CA LEU A 316 20.86 -4.43 -1.10
C LEU A 316 22.15 -4.12 -0.33
N ILE A 317 22.83 -5.12 0.26
CA ILE A 317 24.09 -4.92 0.98
C ILE A 317 25.21 -4.46 0.02
N PRO A 318 25.56 -5.23 -1.04
CA PRO A 318 26.54 -4.80 -2.05
C PRO A 318 26.02 -3.67 -2.96
N ALA A 319 24.70 -3.45 -3.04
CA ALA A 319 24.12 -2.33 -3.78
C ALA A 319 24.56 -0.95 -3.27
N ARG A 320 25.10 -0.86 -2.04
CA ARG A 320 25.64 0.38 -1.46
C ARG A 320 26.81 0.97 -2.24
N THR A 321 27.58 0.13 -2.93
CA THR A 321 28.82 0.53 -3.61
C THR A 321 28.78 0.27 -5.12
N SER A 322 27.76 -0.42 -5.61
CA SER A 322 27.61 -0.80 -7.02
C SER A 322 26.22 -0.45 -7.54
N VAL A 323 26.17 0.43 -8.55
CA VAL A 323 24.93 0.81 -9.24
C VAL A 323 24.29 -0.42 -9.91
N THR A 324 25.08 -1.29 -10.53
CA THR A 324 24.59 -2.51 -11.18
C THR A 324 23.92 -3.45 -10.18
N THR A 325 24.48 -3.57 -8.99
CA THR A 325 23.91 -4.41 -7.95
C THR A 325 22.64 -3.78 -7.36
N LEU A 326 22.56 -2.45 -7.31
CA LEU A 326 21.34 -1.72 -6.94
C LEU A 326 20.19 -1.96 -7.93
N TRP A 327 20.49 -1.98 -9.24
CA TRP A 327 19.52 -2.39 -10.26
C TRP A 327 18.99 -3.80 -9.99
N ALA A 328 19.89 -4.77 -9.82
CA ALA A 328 19.52 -6.16 -9.58
C ALA A 328 18.71 -6.32 -8.29
N ALA A 329 19.12 -5.67 -7.19
CA ALA A 329 18.41 -5.70 -5.92
C ALA A 329 17.00 -5.14 -6.04
N SER A 330 16.85 -3.97 -6.69
CA SER A 330 15.55 -3.29 -6.82
C SER A 330 14.57 -4.08 -7.67
N VAL A 331 15.03 -4.60 -8.82
CA VAL A 331 14.21 -5.44 -9.70
C VAL A 331 13.78 -6.74 -9.00
N THR A 332 14.70 -7.38 -8.29
CA THR A 332 14.42 -8.64 -7.59
C THR A 332 13.44 -8.43 -6.43
N MET A 333 13.62 -7.37 -5.64
CA MET A 333 12.69 -6.99 -4.56
C MET A 333 11.28 -6.76 -5.10
N CYS A 334 11.14 -5.93 -6.13
CA CYS A 334 9.86 -5.63 -6.76
C CYS A 334 9.20 -6.85 -7.41
N LEU A 335 9.97 -7.75 -8.03
CA LEU A 335 9.43 -9.02 -8.52
C LEU A 335 8.86 -9.86 -7.36
N GLY A 336 9.59 -9.91 -6.24
CA GLY A 336 9.18 -10.60 -5.03
C GLY A 336 7.90 -10.02 -4.38
N PHE A 337 7.71 -8.71 -4.42
CA PHE A 337 6.51 -8.06 -3.88
C PHE A 337 5.24 -8.36 -4.68
N SER A 338 5.37 -8.59 -5.98
CA SER A 338 4.24 -8.65 -6.91
C SER A 338 3.13 -9.65 -6.50
N GLY A 339 3.48 -10.86 -6.04
CA GLY A 339 2.47 -11.87 -5.70
C GLY A 339 1.98 -11.84 -4.26
N MET A 340 2.60 -11.04 -3.40
CA MET A 340 2.42 -11.15 -1.96
C MET A 340 1.14 -10.50 -1.47
N PHE A 341 0.79 -9.29 -1.92
CA PHE A 341 -0.42 -8.59 -1.48
C PHE A 341 -1.68 -9.46 -1.70
N ALA A 342 -1.98 -9.78 -2.96
CA ALA A 342 -3.10 -10.63 -3.31
C ALA A 342 -2.94 -12.05 -2.74
N GLY A 343 -1.70 -12.55 -2.64
CA GLY A 343 -1.38 -13.84 -2.04
C GLY A 343 -1.81 -13.95 -0.59
N ILE A 344 -1.58 -12.90 0.22
CA ILE A 344 -1.98 -12.82 1.63
C ILE A 344 -3.50 -12.75 1.77
N TYR A 345 -4.18 -11.98 0.92
CA TYR A 345 -5.65 -11.95 0.90
C TYR A 345 -6.25 -13.31 0.58
N ALA A 346 -5.76 -13.96 -0.49
CA ALA A 346 -6.20 -15.31 -0.87
C ALA A 346 -5.89 -16.33 0.23
N PHE A 347 -4.72 -16.25 0.86
CA PHE A 347 -4.33 -17.12 1.96
C PHE A 347 -5.21 -16.91 3.20
N THR A 348 -5.55 -15.66 3.52
CA THR A 348 -6.49 -15.32 4.61
C THR A 348 -7.87 -15.89 4.31
N GLU A 349 -8.36 -15.65 3.10
CA GLU A 349 -9.69 -16.09 2.68
C GLU A 349 -9.83 -17.61 2.71
N GLN A 350 -8.79 -18.37 2.37
CA GLN A 350 -8.84 -19.84 2.46
C GLN A 350 -9.09 -20.37 3.87
N HIS A 351 -8.72 -19.60 4.91
CA HIS A 351 -8.79 -20.06 6.30
C HIS A 351 -9.86 -19.34 7.13
N MET A 352 -10.38 -18.19 6.69
CA MET A 352 -11.45 -17.44 7.37
C MET A 352 -12.31 -16.62 6.40
N ASN A 353 -13.52 -16.26 6.82
CA ASN A 353 -14.42 -15.41 6.07
C ASN A 353 -13.93 -13.96 6.05
N PHE A 354 -13.57 -13.50 4.86
CA PHE A 354 -13.10 -12.14 4.64
C PHE A 354 -14.29 -11.19 4.54
N THR A 355 -14.49 -10.36 5.56
CA THR A 355 -15.60 -9.40 5.65
C THR A 355 -15.06 -7.97 5.66
N THR A 356 -15.91 -6.98 5.37
CA THR A 356 -15.55 -5.55 5.48
C THR A 356 -14.97 -5.21 6.85
N LYS A 357 -15.58 -5.73 7.93
CA LYS A 357 -15.10 -5.53 9.30
C LYS A 357 -13.68 -6.07 9.50
N LEU A 358 -13.39 -7.27 8.98
CA LEU A 358 -12.06 -7.85 9.07
C LEU A 358 -11.03 -7.05 8.26
N ASN A 359 -11.36 -6.64 7.04
CA ASN A 359 -10.49 -5.79 6.22
C ASN A 359 -10.23 -4.43 6.89
N SER A 360 -11.26 -3.80 7.47
CA SER A 360 -11.10 -2.56 8.25
C SER A 360 -10.14 -2.73 9.43
N VAL A 361 -10.16 -3.88 10.12
CA VAL A 361 -9.20 -4.17 11.18
C VAL A 361 -7.78 -4.30 10.62
N PHE A 362 -7.59 -5.01 9.50
CA PHE A 362 -6.26 -5.14 8.87
C PHE A 362 -5.70 -3.78 8.45
N VAL A 363 -6.53 -2.96 7.83
CA VAL A 363 -6.19 -1.61 7.37
C VAL A 363 -5.92 -0.68 8.55
N LEU A 364 -6.67 -0.80 9.66
CA LEU A 364 -6.46 -0.01 10.87
C LEU A 364 -5.11 -0.35 11.52
N PHE A 365 -4.82 -1.64 11.71
CA PHE A 365 -3.53 -2.09 12.25
C PHE A 365 -2.37 -1.63 11.37
N ARG A 366 -2.50 -1.78 10.04
CA ARG A 366 -1.55 -1.21 9.08
C ARG A 366 -1.31 0.27 9.35
N GLY A 367 -2.37 1.07 9.47
CA GLY A 367 -2.25 2.51 9.73
C GLY A 367 -1.47 2.80 11.01
N VAL A 368 -1.84 2.19 12.14
CA VAL A 368 -1.19 2.44 13.43
C VAL A 368 0.30 2.12 13.41
N PHE A 369 0.70 0.98 12.85
CA PHE A 369 2.12 0.60 12.80
C PHE A 369 2.89 1.36 11.71
N THR A 370 2.25 1.80 10.62
CA THR A 370 2.90 2.61 9.58
C THR A 370 3.32 3.99 10.09
N LEU A 371 2.65 4.53 11.12
CA LEU A 371 3.05 5.81 11.74
C LEU A 371 4.47 5.81 12.25
N ILE A 372 5.02 4.64 12.63
CA ILE A 372 6.37 4.52 13.18
C ILE A 372 7.43 4.75 12.09
N THR A 373 7.12 4.39 10.85
CA THR A 373 8.08 4.36 9.75
C THR A 373 8.76 5.71 9.46
N PRO A 374 8.02 6.83 9.29
CA PRO A 374 8.65 8.12 8.98
C PRO A 374 9.52 8.65 10.13
N PHE A 375 9.17 8.36 11.39
CA PHE A 375 9.97 8.79 12.55
C PHE A 375 11.31 8.07 12.67
N ILE A 376 11.43 6.86 12.11
CA ILE A 376 12.69 6.12 12.14
C ILE A 376 13.46 6.35 10.84
N VAL A 377 12.86 6.03 9.70
CA VAL A 377 13.53 6.12 8.40
C VAL A 377 13.71 7.57 7.98
N GLY A 378 12.65 8.38 8.01
CA GLY A 378 12.69 9.77 7.54
C GLY A 378 13.62 10.68 8.35
N ASN A 379 13.71 10.47 9.67
CA ASN A 379 14.57 11.27 10.55
C ASN A 379 16.07 11.01 10.34
N TRP A 380 16.44 9.79 9.95
CA TRP A 380 17.85 9.36 9.96
C TRP A 380 18.40 8.99 8.59
N ILE A 381 17.58 8.94 7.53
CA ILE A 381 18.03 8.53 6.19
C ILE A 381 19.09 9.48 5.59
N GLU A 382 19.08 10.76 5.98
CA GLU A 382 20.07 11.75 5.52
C GLU A 382 21.46 11.51 6.15
N ASP A 383 21.49 11.37 7.49
CA ASP A 383 22.75 11.22 8.24
C ASP A 383 23.27 9.78 8.22
N TYR A 384 22.36 8.80 8.23
CA TYR A 384 22.66 7.37 8.31
C TYR A 384 21.76 6.59 7.35
N SER A 385 22.10 6.61 6.06
CA SER A 385 21.34 5.91 5.01
C SER A 385 21.21 4.38 5.20
N LEU A 386 22.01 3.78 6.10
CA LEU A 386 21.89 2.37 6.50
C LEU A 386 20.60 2.03 7.27
N VAL A 387 19.94 3.01 7.90
CA VAL A 387 18.64 2.78 8.57
C VAL A 387 17.63 2.15 7.64
N PHE A 388 17.61 2.57 6.37
CA PHE A 388 16.72 2.01 5.35
C PHE A 388 16.91 0.48 5.23
N ILE A 389 18.15 0.02 5.06
CA ILE A 389 18.46 -1.40 4.91
C ILE A 389 18.10 -2.17 6.19
N TYR A 390 18.47 -1.66 7.38
CA TYR A 390 18.15 -2.36 8.62
C TYR A 390 16.65 -2.51 8.86
N MET A 391 15.87 -1.49 8.53
CA MET A 391 14.41 -1.54 8.65
C MET A 391 13.79 -2.53 7.66
N GLU A 392 14.29 -2.58 6.42
CA GLU A 392 13.89 -3.59 5.43
C GLU A 392 14.12 -5.03 5.97
N PHE A 393 15.32 -5.32 6.48
CA PHE A 393 15.61 -6.65 7.05
C PHE A 393 14.78 -6.97 8.30
N LEU A 394 14.58 -5.98 9.19
CA LEU A 394 13.80 -6.16 10.41
C LEU A 394 12.35 -6.53 10.10
N PHE A 395 11.67 -5.76 9.25
CA PHE A 395 10.27 -6.02 8.93
C PHE A 395 10.09 -7.26 8.06
N LEU A 396 11.04 -7.57 7.18
CA LEU A 396 11.07 -8.85 6.47
C LEU A 396 11.15 -10.04 7.43
N ALA A 397 12.06 -9.99 8.42
CA ALA A 397 12.22 -11.06 9.40
C ALA A 397 10.95 -11.25 10.25
N ILE A 398 10.34 -10.16 10.72
CA ILE A 398 9.08 -10.20 11.47
C ILE A 398 7.96 -10.81 10.60
N SER A 399 7.85 -10.38 9.34
CA SER A 399 6.84 -10.89 8.40
C SER A 399 6.97 -12.39 8.16
N ILE A 400 8.20 -12.88 7.94
CA ILE A 400 8.49 -14.31 7.76
C ILE A 400 8.17 -15.10 9.05
N ALA A 401 8.58 -14.59 10.22
CA ALA A 401 8.29 -15.25 11.49
C ALA A 401 6.78 -15.40 11.73
N LEU A 402 5.99 -14.37 11.39
CA LEU A 402 4.53 -14.42 11.47
C LEU A 402 3.94 -15.42 10.49
N PHE A 403 4.44 -15.44 9.24
CA PHE A 403 4.00 -16.41 8.24
C PHE A 403 4.24 -17.86 8.68
N LEU A 404 5.44 -18.17 9.17
CA LEU A 404 5.79 -19.50 9.69
C LEU A 404 4.95 -19.87 10.90
N THR A 405 4.72 -18.93 11.82
CA THR A 405 3.85 -19.13 12.98
C THR A 405 2.42 -19.48 12.57
N ILE A 406 1.87 -18.76 11.59
CA ILE A 406 0.54 -19.04 11.03
C ILE A 406 0.50 -20.45 10.41
N LEU A 407 1.53 -20.88 9.67
CA LEU A 407 1.60 -22.23 9.11
C LEU A 407 1.60 -23.32 10.18
N VAL A 408 2.34 -23.13 11.27
CA VAL A 408 2.38 -24.06 12.41
C VAL A 408 0.99 -24.15 13.08
N ILE A 409 0.34 -23.01 13.32
CA ILE A 409 -1.00 -22.96 13.90
C ILE A 409 -2.02 -23.66 13.00
N ILE A 410 -1.99 -23.39 11.70
CA ILE A 410 -2.88 -24.05 10.74
C ILE A 410 -2.68 -25.56 10.77
N ARG A 411 -1.42 -26.04 10.78
CA ARG A 411 -1.12 -27.48 10.85
C ARG A 411 -1.66 -28.11 12.13
N LYS A 412 -1.45 -27.46 13.29
CA LYS A 412 -1.95 -27.93 14.59
C LYS A 412 -3.47 -28.08 14.59
N TYR A 413 -4.21 -27.05 14.17
CA TYR A 413 -5.68 -27.08 14.20
C TYR A 413 -6.27 -27.97 13.11
N SER A 414 -5.62 -28.08 11.94
CA SER A 414 -6.06 -29.04 10.90
C SER A 414 -5.98 -30.48 11.41
N TYR A 415 -4.93 -30.83 12.15
CA TYR A 415 -4.76 -32.15 12.74
C TYR A 415 -5.80 -32.44 13.84
N LEU A 416 -6.00 -31.50 14.78
CA LEU A 416 -7.00 -31.65 15.85
C LEU A 416 -8.43 -31.84 15.30
N THR A 417 -8.73 -31.17 14.18
CA THR A 417 -10.03 -31.29 13.52
C THR A 417 -10.22 -32.67 12.89
N GLN A 418 -9.15 -33.28 12.36
CA GLN A 418 -9.23 -34.64 11.79
C GLN A 418 -9.42 -35.69 12.89
N THR A 419 -8.76 -35.54 14.05
CA THR A 419 -8.91 -36.47 15.17
C THR A 419 -10.28 -36.39 15.84
N ASN A 420 -10.89 -35.20 15.92
CA ASN A 420 -12.23 -35.02 16.49
C ASN A 420 -13.38 -35.53 15.60
N VAL A 421 -13.11 -35.85 14.32
CA VAL A 421 -14.12 -36.44 13.40
C VAL A 421 -14.04 -37.97 13.38
N VAL A 422 -12.95 -38.55 13.89
CA VAL A 422 -12.70 -40.01 13.93
C VAL A 422 -13.14 -40.62 15.27
N ASN A 423 -13.30 -39.81 16.30
CA ASN A 423 -13.94 -40.17 17.58
C ASN A 423 -15.38 -39.67 17.59
#